data_AF-A0A7X9ADE0-F1
#
_entry.id   AF-A0A7X9ADE0-F1
#
_cell.length_a   1.000
_cell.length_b   1.000
_cell.length_c   1.000
_cell.angle_alpha   90.00
_cell.angle_beta   90.00
_cell.angle_gamma   90.00
#
_symmetry.space_group_name_H-M   'P 1'
#
loop_
_entity.id
_entity.type
_entity.pdbx_description
1 polymer ?
#
loop_
_entity_poly.entity_id
_entity_poly.type
_entity_poly.pdbx_seq_one_letter_code
_entity_poly.pdbx_strand_id
1 'polypeptide(L)'
;LRNTFPIVLGVILSTLLFGKSLAAPGPLLAALFGTTLAPIAGQFGIIAGIAAGAVHLVMVEATGAWHGGLDLYNNGFAGGLTAALFVAILQWYKTNRPKEDFN
;
A
#
# COMPACT_ATOMS: atom_id res chain seq x y z
N LEU A 1 -12.66 -0.54 -10.11
CA LEU A 1 -11.33 -0.55 -10.76
C LEU A 1 -10.54 0.75 -10.59
N ARG A 2 -11.13 1.93 -10.83
CA ARG A 2 -10.44 3.24 -10.81
C ARG A 2 -9.48 3.45 -9.62
N ASN A 3 -9.88 3.06 -8.41
CA ASN A 3 -9.09 3.28 -7.19
C ASN A 3 -8.22 2.08 -6.79
N THR A 4 -8.46 0.91 -7.39
CA THR A 4 -7.70 -0.32 -7.14
C THR A 4 -6.46 -0.37 -8.01
N PHE A 5 -6.56 0.12 -9.24
CA PHE A 5 -5.47 0.13 -10.21
C PHE A 5 -4.18 0.79 -9.67
N PRO A 6 -4.23 1.97 -9.00
CA PRO A 6 -3.02 2.57 -8.41
C PRO A 6 -2.33 1.66 -7.40
N ILE A 7 -3.10 0.94 -6.58
CA ILE A 7 -2.52 0.03 -5.57
C ILE A 7 -1.79 -1.12 -6.25
N VAL A 8 -2.46 -1.78 -7.20
CA VAL A 8 -1.89 -2.91 -7.94
C VAL A 8 -0.67 -2.46 -8.73
N LEU A 9 -0.71 -1.28 -9.35
CA LEU A 9 0.44 -0.69 -10.04
C LEU A 9 1.62 -0.48 -9.08
N GLY A 10 1.35 0.02 -7.87
CA GLY A 10 2.36 0.14 -6.82
C GLY A 10 3.04 -1.18 -6.47
N VAL A 11 2.26 -2.25 -6.31
CA VAL A 11 2.77 -3.61 -6.05
C VAL A 11 3.58 -4.13 -7.23
N ILE A 12 3.12 -3.93 -8.48
CA ILE A 12 3.85 -4.36 -9.68
C ILE A 12 5.20 -3.65 -9.78
N LEU A 13 5.20 -2.32 -9.61
CA LEU A 13 6.41 -1.51 -9.69
C LEU A 13 7.43 -1.91 -8.61
N SER A 14 6.98 -2.12 -7.36
CA SER A 14 7.88 -2.57 -6.29
C SER A 14 8.37 -4.00 -6.52
N THR A 15 7.52 -4.89 -7.04
CA THR A 15 7.93 -6.26 -7.39
C THR A 15 9.04 -6.26 -8.42
N LEU A 16 8.91 -5.46 -9.49
CA LEU A 16 9.93 -5.32 -10.54
C LEU A 16 11.20 -4.64 -10.01
N LEU A 17 11.05 -3.60 -9.18
CA LEU A 17 12.17 -2.89 -8.56
C LEU A 17 13.04 -3.82 -7.72
N PHE A 18 12.43 -4.75 -6.98
CA PHE A 18 13.16 -5.73 -6.17
C PHE A 18 13.57 -7.00 -6.95
N GLY A 19 13.41 -7.03 -8.27
CA GLY A 19 13.81 -8.17 -9.10
C GLY A 19 13.01 -9.45 -8.83
N LYS A 20 11.78 -9.33 -8.30
CA LYS A 20 10.91 -10.45 -7.96
C LYS A 20 10.04 -10.85 -9.15
N SER A 21 9.61 -12.11 -9.18
CA SER A 21 8.66 -12.58 -10.18
C SER A 21 7.26 -12.09 -9.87
N LEU A 22 6.59 -11.47 -10.84
CA LEU A 22 5.17 -11.09 -10.74
C LEU A 22 4.24 -12.29 -10.58
N ALA A 23 4.68 -13.48 -11.01
CA ALA A 23 3.93 -14.73 -10.89
C ALA A 23 4.21 -15.45 -9.55
N ALA A 24 5.13 -14.94 -8.72
CA ALA A 24 5.38 -15.54 -7.42
C ALA A 24 4.17 -15.34 -6.48
N PRO A 25 3.86 -16.31 -5.61
CA PRO A 25 2.70 -16.23 -4.72
C PRO A 25 2.68 -14.97 -3.84
N GLY A 26 3.84 -14.54 -3.32
CA GLY A 26 3.94 -13.35 -2.46
C GLY A 26 3.44 -12.07 -3.14
N PRO A 27 4.07 -11.62 -4.24
CA PRO A 27 3.59 -10.48 -5.03
C PRO A 27 2.14 -10.60 -5.51
N LEU A 28 1.71 -11.79 -5.92
CA LEU A 28 0.34 -12.01 -6.39
C LEU A 28 -0.67 -11.81 -5.27
N LEU A 29 -0.42 -12.38 -4.08
CA LEU A 29 -1.27 -12.20 -2.90
C LEU A 29 -1.25 -10.73 -2.44
N ALA A 30 -0.08 -10.09 -2.41
CA ALA A 30 0.02 -8.67 -2.07
C ALA A 30 -0.79 -7.78 -3.04
N ALA A 31 -0.79 -8.08 -4.34
CA ALA A 31 -1.58 -7.35 -5.33
C ALA A 31 -3.10 -7.54 -5.13
N LEU A 32 -3.54 -8.77 -4.83
CA LEU A 32 -4.95 -9.10 -4.64
C LEU A 32 -5.51 -8.58 -3.31
N PHE A 33 -4.81 -8.81 -2.20
CA PHE A 33 -5.25 -8.39 -0.88
C PHE A 33 -4.98 -6.91 -0.60
N GLY A 34 -3.93 -6.35 -1.21
CA GLY A 34 -3.64 -4.91 -1.15
C GLY A 34 -4.76 -4.04 -1.70
N THR A 35 -5.66 -4.57 -2.52
CA THR A 35 -6.83 -3.83 -3.03
C THR A 35 -7.72 -3.23 -1.94
N THR A 36 -7.66 -3.76 -0.72
CA THR A 36 -8.27 -3.17 0.49
C THR A 36 -7.79 -1.75 0.79
N LEU A 37 -6.61 -1.35 0.29
CA LEU A 37 -6.04 -0.02 0.40
C LEU A 37 -6.58 0.97 -0.65
N ALA A 38 -7.47 0.54 -1.55
CA ALA A 38 -8.09 1.42 -2.56
C ALA A 38 -8.71 2.72 -2.01
N PRO A 39 -9.26 2.79 -0.78
CA PRO A 39 -9.70 4.06 -0.20
C PRO A 39 -8.60 5.12 -0.11
N ILE A 40 -7.33 4.75 0.07
CA ILE A 40 -6.20 5.70 0.08
C ILE A 40 -6.07 6.38 -1.28
N ALA A 41 -6.09 5.59 -2.36
CA ALA A 41 -6.03 6.12 -3.72
C ALA A 41 -7.24 7.02 -4.03
N GLY A 42 -8.42 6.64 -3.55
CA GLY A 42 -9.66 7.41 -3.74
C GLY A 42 -9.66 8.75 -2.99
N GLN A 43 -9.11 8.81 -1.78
CA GLN A 43 -9.14 10.00 -0.93
C GLN A 43 -7.93 10.94 -1.13
N PHE A 44 -6.76 10.37 -1.41
CA PHE A 44 -5.49 11.10 -1.46
C PHE A 44 -4.83 11.08 -2.85
N GLY A 45 -5.45 10.44 -3.83
CA GLY A 45 -5.02 10.45 -5.23
C GLY A 45 -4.15 9.26 -5.64
N ILE A 46 -3.88 9.19 -6.95
CA ILE A 46 -3.20 8.06 -7.60
C ILE A 46 -1.80 7.82 -7.02
N ILE A 47 -1.02 8.88 -6.78
CA ILE A 47 0.35 8.77 -6.26
C ILE A 47 0.35 8.13 -4.86
N ALA A 48 -0.57 8.56 -3.98
CA ALA A 48 -0.73 7.96 -2.66
C ALA A 48 -1.11 6.47 -2.76
N GLY A 49 -1.96 6.11 -3.73
CA GLY A 49 -2.31 4.72 -4.00
C GLY A 49 -1.11 3.87 -4.45
N ILE A 50 -0.33 4.35 -5.41
CA ILE A 50 0.89 3.68 -5.89
C ILE A 50 1.88 3.50 -4.74
N ALA A 51 2.11 4.54 -3.94
CA ALA A 51 2.98 4.47 -2.78
C ALA A 51 2.47 3.46 -1.74
N ALA A 52 1.16 3.44 -1.45
CA ALA A 52 0.57 2.49 -0.52
C ALA A 52 0.72 1.04 -1.01
N GLY A 53 0.50 0.77 -2.30
CA GLY A 53 0.73 -0.57 -2.87
C GLY A 53 2.19 -1.00 -2.80
N ALA A 54 3.13 -0.09 -3.09
CA ALA A 54 4.55 -0.39 -3.00
C ALA A 54 4.97 -0.74 -1.57
N VAL A 55 4.53 0.07 -0.58
CA VAL A 55 4.79 -0.17 0.84
C VAL A 55 4.10 -1.45 1.33
N HIS A 56 2.91 -1.76 0.84
CA HIS A 56 2.20 -2.98 1.22
C HIS A 56 3.01 -4.24 0.91
N LEU A 57 3.64 -4.33 -0.26
CA LEU A 57 4.53 -5.45 -0.60
C LEU A 57 5.68 -5.60 0.42
N VAL A 58 6.32 -4.48 0.78
CA VAL A 58 7.41 -4.46 1.76
C VAL A 58 6.89 -4.89 3.15
N MET A 59 5.71 -4.42 3.53
CA MET A 59 5.10 -4.80 4.80
C MET A 59 4.80 -6.28 4.87
N VAL A 60 4.17 -6.86 3.85
CA VAL A 60 3.88 -8.31 3.80
C VAL A 60 5.15 -9.14 4.03
N GLU A 61 6.27 -8.77 3.44
CA GLU A 61 7.53 -9.51 3.64
C GLU A 61 8.15 -9.28 5.02
N ALA A 62 8.19 -8.04 5.48
CA ALA A 62 8.77 -7.70 6.78
C ALA A 62 7.98 -8.35 7.93
N THR A 63 6.66 -8.20 7.92
CA THR A 63 5.79 -8.80 8.95
C THR A 63 5.83 -10.32 8.86
N GLY A 64 5.86 -10.87 7.64
CA GLY A 64 6.04 -12.30 7.37
C GLY A 64 7.23 -12.89 8.12
N ALA A 65 8.36 -12.17 8.08
CA ALA A 65 9.58 -12.54 8.81
C ALA A 65 9.43 -12.38 10.33
N TRP A 66 8.76 -11.32 10.82
CA TRP A 66 8.60 -11.06 12.25
C TRP A 66 7.89 -12.19 12.99
N HIS A 67 6.82 -12.72 12.40
CA HIS A 67 6.04 -13.81 12.99
C HIS A 67 6.42 -15.18 12.43
N GLY A 68 7.49 -15.29 11.63
CA GLY A 68 7.97 -16.56 11.06
C GLY A 68 6.91 -17.34 10.27
N GLY A 69 5.99 -16.65 9.61
CA GLY A 69 4.87 -17.29 8.88
C GLY A 69 3.70 -17.79 9.73
N LEU A 70 3.70 -17.59 11.06
CA LEU A 70 2.59 -18.04 11.93
C LEU A 70 1.29 -17.25 11.74
N ASP A 71 1.35 -15.99 11.30
CA ASP A 71 0.15 -15.25 10.90
C ASP A 71 -0.28 -15.67 9.49
N LEU A 72 -1.26 -16.56 9.43
CA LEU A 72 -1.86 -17.04 8.19
C LEU A 72 -2.61 -15.93 7.43
N TYR A 73 -2.97 -14.84 8.11
CA TYR A 73 -3.62 -13.66 7.50
C TYR A 73 -2.70 -12.45 7.43
N ASN A 74 -1.41 -12.69 7.19
CA ASN A 74 -0.38 -11.66 7.13
C ASN A 74 -0.68 -10.54 6.11
N ASN A 75 -1.30 -10.84 4.96
CA ASN A 75 -1.67 -9.79 4.00
C ASN A 75 -2.70 -8.80 4.59
N GLY A 76 -3.66 -9.27 5.39
CA GLY A 76 -4.59 -8.39 6.08
C GLY A 76 -3.91 -7.60 7.19
N PHE A 77 -3.04 -8.25 7.97
CA PHE A 77 -2.26 -7.59 9.02
C PHE A 77 -1.35 -6.48 8.46
N ALA A 78 -0.54 -6.80 7.45
CA ALA A 78 0.31 -5.84 6.74
C ALA A 78 -0.51 -4.74 6.05
N GLY A 79 -1.69 -5.08 5.52
CA GLY A 79 -2.65 -4.11 4.98
C GLY A 79 -3.12 -3.10 6.02
N GLY A 80 -3.47 -3.58 7.22
CA GLY A 80 -3.84 -2.72 8.36
C GLY A 80 -2.71 -1.78 8.78
N LEU A 81 -1.47 -2.28 8.89
CA LEU A 81 -0.30 -1.46 9.20
C LEU A 81 -0.03 -0.40 8.12
N THR A 82 -0.11 -0.81 6.85
CA THR A 82 0.08 0.11 5.71
C THR A 82 -1.00 1.20 5.72
N ALA A 83 -2.26 0.84 5.97
CA ALA A 83 -3.36 1.79 6.06
C ALA A 83 -3.17 2.78 7.21
N ALA A 84 -2.82 2.28 8.40
CA ALA A 84 -2.59 3.11 9.57
C ALA A 84 -1.50 4.16 9.30
N LEU A 85 -0.37 3.74 8.73
CA LEU A 85 0.74 4.63 8.38
C LEU A 85 0.31 5.72 7.38
N PHE A 86 -0.26 5.31 6.26
CA PHE A 86 -0.62 6.24 5.18
C PHE A 86 -1.73 7.19 5.59
N VAL A 87 -2.78 6.69 6.25
CA VAL A 87 -3.89 7.53 6.69
C VAL A 87 -3.40 8.53 7.73
N ALA A 88 -2.59 8.12 8.72
CA ALA A 88 -2.07 9.05 9.72
C ALA A 88 -1.27 10.20 9.09
N ILE A 89 -0.33 9.89 8.19
CA ILE A 89 0.53 10.89 7.55
C ILE A 89 -0.27 11.79 6.59
N LEU A 90 -1.05 11.20 5.68
CA LEU A 90 -1.74 11.95 4.64
C LEU A 90 -2.88 12.78 5.20
N GLN A 91 -3.59 12.27 6.22
CA GLN A 91 -4.63 13.04 6.89
C GLN A 91 -4.02 14.21 7.66
N TRP A 92 -2.93 13.98 8.41
CA TRP A 92 -2.22 15.05 9.10
C TRP A 92 -1.76 16.14 8.12
N TYR A 93 -1.14 15.74 7.00
CA TYR A 93 -0.69 16.69 5.97
C TYR A 93 -1.85 17.47 5.37
N LYS A 94 -2.95 16.81 5.01
CA LYS A 94 -4.15 17.44 4.45
C LYS A 94 -4.77 18.45 5.41
N THR A 95 -4.78 18.15 6.71
CA THR A 95 -5.35 19.03 7.75
C THR A 95 -4.44 20.22 8.06
N ASN A 96 -3.11 20.05 8.00
CA ASN A 96 -2.14 21.08 8.39
C ASN A 96 -1.54 21.87 7.23
N ARG A 97 -1.96 21.62 5.99
CA ARG A 97 -1.47 22.37 4.83
C ARG A 97 -1.94 23.83 4.94
N PRO A 98 -1.03 24.82 4.96
CA PRO A 98 -1.42 26.23 4.89
C PRO A 98 -2.29 26.45 3.65
N LYS A 99 -3.42 27.15 3.80
CA LYS A 99 -4.13 27.65 2.64
C LYS A 99 -3.24 28.75 2.05
N GLU A 100 -2.72 28.52 0.86
CA GLU A 100 -2.08 29.59 0.10
C GLU A 100 -3.21 30.46 -0.45
N ASP A 101 -3.46 31.55 0.26
CA ASP A 101 -4.45 32.57 -0.09
C ASP A 101 -3.88 33.46 -1.19
N PHE A 102 -3.68 32.92 -2.39
CA PHE A 102 -3.45 33.73 -3.59
C PHE A 102 -4.79 33.93 -4.28
N ASN A 103 -5.38 35.12 -4.03
CA ASN A 103 -6.45 35.70 -4.83
C ASN A 103 -6.03 35.89 -6.28
#